data_AF-A0A974PVS5-F1
#
_entry.id   AF-A0A974PVS5-F1
#
_cell.length_a   1.000
_cell.length_b   1.000
_cell.length_c   1.000
_cell.angle_alpha   90.00
_cell.angle_beta   90.00
_cell.angle_gamma   90.00
#
_symmetry.space_group_name_H-M   'P 1'
#
loop_
_entity.id
_entity.type
_entity.pdbx_description
1 polymer ?
#
loop_
_entity_poly.entity_id
_entity_poly.type
_entity_poly.pdbx_seq_one_letter_code
_entity_poly.pdbx_strand_id
1 'polypeptide(L)'
;MSTDHETLAYCWTYCGLMNALKVRRKELGLSQLEVDDKAGLQDGYCGKLEAWDRDSGRRLGPVSFDLLLAAYGVGLVLFETRPPAERPEYDPSQLGLSLEGGGMRRHHDGEFVRLPGRNRRREAKAAAEAAAAEALLEIREAAE
;
A
#
# COMPACT_ATOMS: atom_id res chain seq x y z
N MET A 1 2.26 9.78 38.22
CA MET A 1 0.89 9.59 37.71
C MET A 1 0.82 8.13 37.31
N SER A 2 -0.07 7.32 37.92
CA SER A 2 -0.24 5.92 37.52
C SER A 2 -0.89 5.92 36.15
N THR A 3 -0.11 5.69 35.11
CA THR A 3 -0.62 5.49 33.76
C THR A 3 -0.89 4.00 33.59
N ASP A 4 -2.07 3.59 34.04
CA ASP A 4 -2.57 2.25 33.77
C ASP A 4 -2.84 2.18 32.26
N HIS A 5 -1.92 1.53 31.54
CA HIS A 5 -2.05 1.31 30.11
C HIS A 5 -2.67 -0.06 29.87
N GLU A 6 -3.86 -0.08 29.29
CA GLU A 6 -4.48 -1.32 28.84
C GLU A 6 -3.81 -1.79 27.54
N THR A 7 -3.50 -3.09 27.47
CA THR A 7 -2.92 -3.68 26.26
C THR A 7 -4.03 -4.01 25.26
N LEU A 8 -4.04 -3.33 24.12
CA LEU A 8 -5.06 -3.54 23.09
C LEU A 8 -4.74 -4.72 22.16
N ALA A 9 -3.46 -4.93 21.81
CA ALA A 9 -3.05 -6.01 20.91
C ALA A 9 -1.55 -6.34 21.06
N TYR A 10 -1.21 -7.61 20.82
CA TYR A 10 0.16 -8.06 20.58
C TYR A 10 0.35 -8.36 19.11
N CYS A 11 1.37 -7.73 18.49
CA CYS A 11 1.71 -7.98 17.11
C CYS A 11 3.23 -8.11 16.95
N TRP A 12 3.65 -9.07 16.15
CA TRP A 12 5.07 -9.41 15.92
C TRP A 12 5.54 -9.04 14.51
N THR A 13 4.60 -8.60 13.67
CA THR A 13 4.83 -8.32 12.26
C THR A 13 4.17 -7.01 11.87
N TYR A 14 4.69 -6.39 10.82
CA TYR A 14 4.09 -5.20 10.23
C TYR A 14 2.62 -5.40 9.85
N CYS A 15 2.29 -6.56 9.24
CA CYS A 15 0.92 -6.92 8.91
C CYS A 15 0.02 -6.96 10.15
N GLY A 16 0.50 -7.60 11.23
CA GLY A 16 -0.21 -7.64 12.51
C GLY A 16 -0.46 -6.25 13.08
N LEU A 17 0.55 -5.38 13.05
CA LEU A 17 0.42 -3.98 13.48
C LEU A 17 -0.64 -3.23 12.67
N MET A 18 -0.59 -3.31 11.33
CA MET A 18 -1.56 -2.62 10.48
C MET A 18 -2.99 -3.11 10.69
N ASN A 19 -3.17 -4.41 10.89
CA ASN A 19 -4.48 -4.98 11.20
C ASN A 19 -4.99 -4.52 12.58
N ALA A 20 -4.12 -4.48 13.59
CA ALA A 20 -4.48 -3.98 14.92
C ALA A 20 -4.92 -2.50 14.87
N LEU A 21 -4.18 -1.65 14.15
CA LEU A 21 -4.55 -0.24 13.96
C LEU A 21 -5.91 -0.08 13.24
N LYS A 22 -6.15 -0.90 12.22
CA LYS A 22 -7.44 -0.91 11.48
C LYS A 22 -8.61 -1.36 12.36
N VAL A 23 -8.40 -2.36 13.22
CA VAL A 23 -9.41 -2.78 14.20
C VAL A 23 -9.67 -1.65 15.20
N ARG A 24 -8.62 -1.04 15.73
CA ARG A 24 -8.73 0.09 16.65
C ARG A 24 -9.52 1.26 16.06
N ARG A 25 -9.27 1.62 14.80
CA ARG A 25 -10.05 2.65 14.10
C ARG A 25 -11.55 2.33 14.12
N LYS A 26 -11.90 1.07 13.82
CA LYS A 26 -13.30 0.62 13.81
C LYS A 26 -13.94 0.65 15.19
N GLU A 27 -13.20 0.27 16.24
CA GLU A 27 -13.67 0.35 17.64
C GLU A 27 -13.96 1.79 18.06
N LEU A 28 -13.13 2.74 17.58
CA LEU A 28 -13.33 4.17 17.81
C LEU A 28 -14.48 4.76 16.97
N GLY A 29 -15.07 3.98 16.05
CA GLY A 29 -16.12 4.44 15.14
C GLY A 29 -15.65 5.47 14.11
N LEU A 30 -14.34 5.61 13.89
CA LEU A 30 -13.79 6.62 12.99
C LEU A 30 -13.75 6.11 11.55
N SER A 31 -14.16 6.96 10.60
CA SER A 31 -13.87 6.79 9.18
C SER A 31 -12.38 7.05 8.89
N GLN A 32 -11.93 6.65 7.70
CA GLN A 32 -10.55 6.90 7.28
C GLN A 32 -10.26 8.40 7.11
N LEU A 33 -11.26 9.17 6.65
CA LEU A 33 -11.13 10.62 6.47
C LEU A 33 -11.05 11.34 7.81
N GLU A 34 -11.87 10.95 8.79
CA GLU A 34 -11.78 11.53 10.15
C GLU A 34 -10.43 11.25 10.81
N VAL A 35 -9.81 10.11 10.50
CA VAL A 35 -8.43 9.84 10.94
C VAL A 35 -7.44 10.74 10.23
N ASP A 36 -7.57 10.94 8.92
CA ASP A 36 -6.71 11.85 8.17
C ASP A 36 -6.81 13.28 8.74
N ASP A 37 -8.03 13.77 8.98
CA ASP A 37 -8.29 15.08 9.59
C ASP A 37 -7.67 15.20 10.98
N LYS A 38 -7.88 14.18 11.84
CA LYS A 38 -7.38 14.17 13.22
C LYS A 38 -5.86 14.06 13.28
N ALA A 39 -5.25 13.36 12.33
CA ALA A 39 -3.81 13.17 12.24
C ALA A 39 -3.10 14.30 11.48
N GLY A 40 -3.84 15.22 10.83
CA GLY A 40 -3.27 16.24 9.94
C GLY A 40 -2.64 15.64 8.67
N LEU A 41 -3.14 14.50 8.23
CA LEU A 41 -2.69 13.82 7.01
C LEU A 41 -3.48 14.33 5.80
N GLN A 42 -2.92 14.11 4.61
CA GLN A 42 -3.64 14.36 3.36
C GLN A 42 -4.84 13.41 3.22
N ASP A 43 -5.97 13.92 2.72
CA ASP A 43 -7.18 13.15 2.46
C ASP A 43 -6.92 11.83 1.70
N GLY A 44 -7.43 10.74 2.26
CA GLY A 44 -7.32 9.40 1.72
C GLY A 44 -5.94 8.76 1.93
N TYR A 45 -5.05 9.38 2.68
CA TYR A 45 -3.75 8.80 3.00
C TYR A 45 -3.91 7.59 3.94
N CYS A 46 -4.75 7.68 4.97
CA CYS A 46 -5.10 6.56 5.83
C CYS A 46 -5.66 5.38 5.01
N GLY A 47 -6.48 5.65 4.01
CA GLY A 47 -7.01 4.61 3.11
C GLY A 47 -5.90 3.85 2.35
N LYS A 48 -4.84 4.55 1.91
CA LYS A 48 -3.68 3.93 1.26
C LYS A 48 -2.84 3.11 2.24
N LEU A 49 -2.73 3.56 3.49
CA LEU A 49 -2.02 2.82 4.53
C LEU A 49 -2.77 1.54 4.92
N GLU A 50 -4.10 1.59 5.05
CA GLU A 50 -4.91 0.40 5.34
C GLU A 50 -5.01 -0.60 4.18
N ALA A 51 -4.63 -0.16 2.97
CA ALA A 51 -4.53 -0.98 1.77
C ALA A 51 -3.07 -1.37 1.46
N TRP A 52 -2.20 -1.46 2.47
CA TRP A 52 -0.77 -1.75 2.36
C TRP A 52 -0.45 -3.04 1.57
N ASP A 53 -1.40 -3.97 1.49
CA ASP A 53 -1.31 -5.25 0.79
C ASP A 53 -1.71 -5.18 -0.69
N ARG A 54 -2.13 -4.01 -1.19
CA ARG A 54 -2.56 -3.79 -2.57
C ARG A 54 -1.55 -2.97 -3.36
N ASP A 55 -1.64 -3.02 -4.69
CA ASP A 55 -0.79 -2.27 -5.62
C ASP A 55 -0.79 -0.74 -5.38
N SER A 56 -1.94 -0.19 -4.94
CA SER A 56 -2.07 1.24 -4.61
C SER A 56 -1.74 1.55 -3.14
N GLY A 57 -1.34 0.54 -2.37
CA GLY A 57 -1.02 0.64 -0.96
C GLY A 57 0.18 1.52 -0.67
N ARG A 58 0.27 1.95 0.59
CA ARG A 58 1.44 2.65 1.13
C ARG A 58 1.89 1.98 2.42
N ARG A 59 3.19 2.01 2.66
CA ARG A 59 3.78 1.60 3.93
C ARG A 59 3.85 2.79 4.87
N LEU A 60 3.76 2.52 6.16
CA LEU A 60 3.97 3.50 7.20
C LEU A 60 5.37 4.11 7.07
N GLY A 61 5.42 5.44 7.01
CA GLY A 61 6.65 6.21 7.16
C GLY A 61 6.81 6.65 8.62
N PRO A 62 7.99 7.11 9.03
CA PRO A 62 8.24 7.56 10.40
C PRO A 62 7.28 8.69 10.82
N VAL A 63 7.06 9.69 9.95
CA VAL A 63 6.15 10.81 10.24
C VAL A 63 4.69 10.35 10.35
N SER A 64 4.22 9.56 9.38
CA SER A 64 2.83 9.12 9.38
C SER A 64 2.52 8.10 10.48
N PHE A 65 3.54 7.38 10.95
CA PHE A 65 3.41 6.47 12.08
C PHE A 65 3.05 7.22 13.35
N ASP A 66 3.85 8.20 13.74
CA ASP A 66 3.65 8.96 14.98
C ASP A 66 2.29 9.68 14.98
N LEU A 67 1.90 10.26 13.85
CA LEU A 67 0.60 10.94 13.69
C LEU A 67 -0.58 9.97 13.84
N LEU A 68 -0.48 8.75 13.30
CA LEU A 68 -1.52 7.75 13.46
C LEU A 68 -1.62 7.22 14.89
N LEU A 69 -0.49 6.97 15.56
CA LEU A 69 -0.50 6.55 16.97
C LEU A 69 -1.22 7.59 17.84
N ALA A 70 -0.92 8.88 17.63
CA ALA A 70 -1.60 9.98 18.30
C ALA A 70 -3.10 10.04 17.97
N ALA A 71 -3.48 9.91 16.69
CA ALA A 71 -4.89 9.95 16.28
C ALA A 71 -5.73 8.81 16.87
N TYR A 72 -5.14 7.61 16.97
CA TYR A 72 -5.75 6.42 17.55
C TYR A 72 -5.66 6.35 19.08
N GLY A 73 -4.89 7.23 19.71
CA GLY A 73 -4.66 7.22 21.16
C GLY A 73 -3.95 5.95 21.62
N VAL A 74 -3.00 5.45 20.85
CA VAL A 74 -2.23 4.24 21.14
C VAL A 74 -0.74 4.57 21.21
N GLY A 75 0.02 3.78 21.98
CA GLY A 75 1.46 3.93 22.14
C GLY A 75 2.21 2.66 21.74
N LEU A 76 3.55 2.75 21.77
CA LEU A 76 4.43 1.60 21.57
C LEU A 76 5.05 1.19 22.90
N VAL A 77 5.16 -0.11 23.09
CA VAL A 77 5.90 -0.71 24.21
C VAL A 77 7.00 -1.58 23.63
N LEU A 78 8.23 -1.33 24.06
CA LEU A 78 9.36 -2.19 23.76
C LEU A 78 9.50 -3.22 24.88
N PHE A 79 9.60 -4.49 24.52
CA PHE A 79 9.82 -5.57 25.47
C PHE A 79 10.84 -6.55 24.89
N GLU A 80 11.54 -7.24 25.77
CA GLU A 80 12.53 -8.24 25.38
C GLU A 80 11.84 -9.47 24.80
N THR A 81 12.26 -9.88 23.61
CA THR A 81 11.84 -11.13 22.99
C THR A 81 12.93 -12.17 23.19
N ARG A 82 12.55 -13.47 23.22
CA ARG A 82 13.55 -14.54 23.25
C ARG A 82 14.52 -14.33 22.08
N PRO A 83 15.85 -14.47 22.27
CA PRO A 83 16.80 -14.33 21.18
C PRO A 83 16.34 -15.22 20.01
N PRO A 84 16.32 -14.70 18.77
CA PRO A 84 15.97 -15.51 17.61
C PRO A 84 16.86 -16.76 17.64
N ALA A 85 16.27 -17.92 17.38
CA ALA A 85 17.04 -19.15 17.22
C ALA A 85 18.21 -18.86 16.27
N GLU A 86 19.40 -19.38 16.60
CA GLU A 86 20.58 -19.23 15.76
C GLU A 86 20.17 -19.47 14.31
N ARG A 87 20.37 -18.44 13.46
CA ARG A 87 20.13 -18.62 12.03
C ARG A 87 21.05 -19.77 11.63
N PRO A 88 20.55 -20.85 11.01
CA PRO A 88 21.43 -21.88 10.50
C PRO A 88 22.48 -21.18 9.64
N GLU A 89 23.75 -21.51 9.90
CA GLU A 89 24.84 -20.95 9.14
C GLU A 89 24.55 -21.21 7.67
N TYR A 90 24.57 -20.12 6.90
CA TYR A 90 24.25 -20.20 5.49
C TYR A 90 25.29 -21.05 4.81
N ASP A 91 24.90 -22.21 4.31
CA ASP A 91 25.78 -23.05 3.50
C ASP A 91 25.73 -22.53 2.04
N PRO A 92 26.77 -21.82 1.56
CA PRO A 92 26.79 -21.31 0.20
C PRO A 92 26.80 -22.43 -0.84
N SER A 93 27.08 -23.70 -0.48
CA SER A 93 26.94 -24.84 -1.37
C SER A 93 25.47 -25.22 -1.64
N GLN A 94 24.53 -24.76 -0.80
CA GLN A 94 23.10 -24.92 -1.00
C GLN A 94 22.48 -23.87 -1.94
N LEU A 95 23.23 -22.83 -2.33
CA LEU A 95 22.91 -22.01 -3.50
C LEU A 95 23.16 -22.83 -4.77
N GLY A 96 22.25 -23.75 -5.06
CA GLY A 96 22.14 -24.38 -6.36
C GLY A 96 21.60 -23.41 -7.43
N LEU A 97 22.18 -22.22 -7.56
CA LEU A 97 22.06 -21.44 -8.78
C LEU A 97 23.16 -21.92 -9.71
N SER A 98 22.89 -22.98 -10.48
CA SER A 98 23.74 -23.33 -11.61
C SER A 98 23.84 -22.10 -12.52
N LEU A 99 25.03 -21.51 -12.59
CA LEU A 99 25.39 -20.47 -13.57
C LEU A 99 25.55 -21.05 -14.99
N GLU A 100 25.07 -22.28 -15.22
CA GLU A 100 25.02 -22.89 -16.54
C GLU A 100 23.65 -22.61 -17.15
N GLY A 101 23.63 -21.74 -18.17
CA GLY A 101 22.47 -21.66 -19.07
C GLY A 101 21.53 -20.47 -18.85
N GLY A 102 22.07 -19.26 -18.75
CA GLY A 102 21.31 -18.05 -18.96
C GLY A 102 22.10 -17.09 -19.84
N GLY A 103 22.21 -17.38 -21.14
CA GLY A 103 22.76 -16.42 -22.09
C GLY A 103 22.07 -15.07 -21.87
N MET A 104 22.84 -14.07 -21.44
CA MET A 104 22.33 -12.75 -21.12
C MET A 104 21.87 -12.13 -22.43
N ARG A 105 20.59 -12.30 -22.79
CA ARG A 105 19.97 -11.56 -23.87
C ARG A 105 19.98 -10.11 -23.43
N ARG A 106 20.98 -9.36 -23.91
CA ARG A 106 20.97 -7.90 -23.86
C ARG A 106 19.78 -7.50 -24.75
N HIS A 107 18.68 -7.12 -24.12
CA HIS A 107 17.60 -6.46 -24.85
C HIS A 107 18.18 -5.19 -25.46
N HIS A 108 18.18 -5.12 -26.78
CA HIS A 108 18.43 -3.88 -27.49
C HIS A 108 17.21 -2.96 -27.29
N ASP A 109 17.43 -1.65 -27.21
CA ASP A 109 16.42 -0.64 -26.88
C ASP A 109 15.15 -0.62 -27.77
N GLY A 110 15.10 -1.43 -28.83
CA GLY A 110 13.93 -1.64 -29.69
C GLY A 110 13.03 -2.83 -29.35
N GLU A 111 13.42 -3.73 -28.43
CA GLU A 111 12.65 -4.94 -28.08
C GLU A 111 11.68 -4.74 -26.89
N PHE A 112 11.64 -3.54 -26.30
CA PHE A 112 10.70 -3.24 -25.22
C PHE A 112 9.26 -3.17 -25.76
N VAL A 113 8.57 -4.31 -25.80
CA VAL A 113 7.11 -4.34 -25.91
C VAL A 113 6.56 -3.78 -24.60
N ARG A 114 6.03 -2.56 -24.63
CA ARG A 114 5.32 -1.99 -23.46
C ARG A 114 4.18 -2.92 -23.08
N LEU A 115 4.26 -3.52 -21.88
CA LEU A 115 3.20 -4.38 -21.37
C LEU A 115 1.86 -3.61 -21.31
N PRO A 116 0.75 -4.17 -21.81
CA PRO A 116 -0.52 -3.45 -22.07
C PRO A 116 -1.34 -3.14 -20.80
N GLY A 117 -0.70 -3.10 -19.63
CA GLY A 117 -1.38 -2.99 -18.33
C GLY A 117 -1.70 -1.55 -17.91
N ARG A 118 -0.85 -0.57 -18.23
CA ARG A 118 -1.00 0.82 -17.73
C ARG A 118 -1.81 1.74 -18.65
N ASN A 119 -2.02 1.37 -19.91
CA ASN A 119 -2.74 2.23 -20.85
C ASN A 119 -4.25 2.02 -20.88
N ARG A 120 -4.80 0.91 -20.38
CA ARG A 120 -6.25 0.64 -20.50
C ARG A 120 -7.14 1.74 -19.92
N ARG A 121 -6.73 2.39 -18.81
CA ARG A 121 -7.51 3.50 -18.24
C ARG A 121 -7.44 4.78 -19.08
N ARG A 122 -6.28 5.08 -19.68
CA ARG A 122 -6.13 6.24 -20.57
C ARG A 122 -6.81 5.99 -21.92
N GLU A 123 -6.67 4.79 -22.46
CA GLU A 123 -7.33 4.35 -23.70
C GLU A 123 -8.85 4.30 -23.52
N ALA A 124 -9.36 3.72 -22.42
CA ALA A 124 -10.79 3.73 -22.11
C ALA A 124 -11.33 5.14 -21.89
N LYS A 125 -10.56 6.02 -21.23
CA LYS A 125 -10.94 7.42 -21.04
C LYS A 125 -10.97 8.17 -22.39
N ALA A 126 -9.96 8.01 -23.23
CA ALA A 126 -9.90 8.62 -24.55
C ALA A 126 -11.02 8.10 -25.47
N ALA A 127 -11.33 6.79 -25.43
CA ALA A 127 -12.42 6.19 -26.18
C ALA A 127 -13.79 6.70 -25.70
N ALA A 128 -13.99 6.85 -24.39
CA ALA A 128 -15.21 7.43 -23.84
C ALA A 128 -15.38 8.91 -24.20
N GLU A 129 -14.30 9.69 -24.18
CA GLU A 129 -14.31 11.10 -24.60
C GLU A 129 -14.58 11.25 -26.10
N ALA A 130 -14.02 10.38 -26.94
CA ALA A 130 -14.30 10.36 -28.38
C ALA A 130 -15.76 10.00 -28.68
N ALA A 131 -16.29 8.95 -28.04
CA ALA A 131 -17.69 8.56 -28.21
C ALA A 131 -18.67 9.64 -27.73
N ALA A 132 -18.35 10.36 -26.65
CA ALA A 132 -19.16 11.48 -26.17
C ALA A 132 -19.14 12.66 -27.15
N ALA A 133 -17.99 12.93 -27.78
CA ALA A 133 -17.86 13.98 -28.79
C ALA A 133 -18.64 13.65 -30.07
N GLU A 134 -18.60 12.39 -30.51
CA GLU A 134 -19.35 11.90 -31.67
C GLU A 134 -20.87 11.98 -31.44
N ALA A 135 -21.36 11.53 -30.28
CA ALA A 135 -22.76 11.65 -29.92
C ALA A 135 -23.25 13.11 -29.85
N LEU A 136 -22.40 14.03 -29.39
CA LEU A 136 -22.70 15.48 -29.40
C LEU A 136 -22.80 16.05 -30.81
N LEU A 137 -22.02 15.52 -31.75
CA LEU A 137 -22.04 15.90 -33.16
C LEU A 137 -23.32 15.40 -33.84
N GLU A 138 -23.69 14.13 -33.61
CA GLU A 138 -24.95 13.57 -34.12
C GLU A 138 -26.18 14.31 -33.60
N ILE A 139 -26.21 14.68 -32.31
CA ILE A 139 -27.30 15.46 -31.72
C ILE A 139 -27.38 16.86 -32.36
N ARG A 140 -26.24 17.45 -32.71
CA ARG A 140 -26.17 18.77 -33.36
C ARG A 140 -26.63 18.71 -34.81
N GLU A 141 -26.24 17.68 -35.56
CA GLU A 141 -26.67 17.48 -36.95
C GLU A 141 -28.16 17.11 -37.06
N ALA A 142 -28.71 16.40 -36.08
CA ALA A 142 -30.14 16.09 -36.03
C ALA A 142 -31.02 17.29 -35.61
N ALA A 143 -30.41 18.38 -35.15
CA ALA A 143 -31.09 19.61 -34.74
C ALA A 143 -31.05 20.73 -35.81
N GLU A 144 -30.33 20.53 -36.92
CA GLU A 144 -30.36 21.35 -38.14
C GLU A 144 -31.33 20.75 -39.18
#